data_AF-R6LX50-F1
#
_entry.id   AF-R6LX50-F1
#
_cell.length_a   1.000
_cell.length_b   1.000
_cell.length_c   1.000
_cell.angle_alpha   90.00
_cell.angle_beta   90.00
_cell.angle_gamma   90.00
#
_symmetry.space_group_name_H-M   'P 1'
#
loop_
_entity.id
_entity.type
_entity.pdbx_description
1 polymer ?
#
loop_
_entity_poly.entity_id
_entity_poly.type
_entity_poly.pdbx_seq_one_letter_code
_entity_poly.pdbx_strand_id
1 'polypeptide(L)'
;MKTKISMKTIYLILVITIGLVGLGIGSTLAVFTASAEISNPISFSSNLSYNGDIFDTVEVTIGPNATRTTNVSIFNDEQIDGVKYAVWYIYEGNSNDISFVRNQESDIDPSGTDIGQGGTLSMDIKNNTSNTITITIGVTTSKEDIVLPSYMKVITLATVAKYNLTLTKGTGISIMYYKINGSNTYASTTNSSITVSVNEGSTYYYYGIASTGYAMNSCSLSSGPCSGTMGASAVTKTLTASANSYNLTLSKGTGVSTIYYRVNGATNYSSSTASKTVAVKYGTTYYYYGTASTGYTMSSCTLSSPCSGTMGAGAVTKSLTATANSYNLTLNKGTGVSTIYYKVNGASSYTSSTSNKTLSVKYGTTYYYYGTASTGYTMNSCTSSSPCSGTMGASAVTKTLTAKSSGGSGPFTVTLYVDDTLYDTASVSGGNKYEKYFTAPTSSMTCTCTNGQTCSISHSSGVRYIVTINSVSANTTCRVEY
;
A
#
# COMPACT_ATOMS: atom_id res chain seq x y z
N MET A 1 -95.32 31.28 53.73
CA MET A 1 -94.67 31.27 52.40
C MET A 1 -93.94 29.95 52.22
N LYS A 2 -94.32 29.13 51.23
CA LYS A 2 -93.63 27.87 50.88
C LYS A 2 -92.53 28.20 49.86
N THR A 3 -91.28 28.29 50.32
CA THR A 3 -90.10 28.39 49.46
C THR A 3 -89.83 27.02 48.84
N LYS A 4 -90.36 26.80 47.63
CA LYS A 4 -90.04 25.61 46.82
C LYS A 4 -88.63 25.76 46.27
N ILE A 5 -87.70 24.94 46.74
CA ILE A 5 -86.35 24.84 46.17
C ILE A 5 -86.49 24.29 44.75
N SER A 6 -85.89 24.99 43.78
CA SER A 6 -85.90 24.60 42.37
C SER A 6 -85.20 23.25 42.17
N MET A 7 -85.80 22.36 41.38
CA MET A 7 -85.28 21.01 41.09
C MET A 7 -83.87 21.04 40.46
N LYS A 8 -83.51 22.13 39.76
CA LYS A 8 -82.15 22.36 39.24
C LYS A 8 -81.12 22.56 40.35
N THR A 9 -81.51 23.19 41.46
CA THR A 9 -80.64 23.42 42.62
C THR A 9 -80.41 22.13 43.40
N ILE A 10 -81.43 21.26 43.50
CA ILE A 10 -81.30 19.93 44.12
C ILE A 10 -80.36 19.04 43.29
N TYR A 11 -80.51 19.05 41.96
CA TYR A 11 -79.64 18.26 41.07
C TYR A 11 -78.18 18.71 41.13
N LEU A 12 -77.93 20.02 41.19
CA LEU A 12 -76.57 20.55 41.31
C LEU A 12 -75.91 20.16 42.65
N ILE A 13 -76.65 20.24 43.76
CA ILE A 13 -76.14 19.81 45.07
C ILE A 13 -75.83 18.31 45.06
N LEU A 14 -76.66 17.50 44.42
CA LEU A 14 -76.49 16.04 44.35
C LEU A 14 -75.30 15.64 43.45
N VAL A 15 -75.05 16.38 42.36
CA VAL A 15 -73.86 16.19 41.51
C VAL A 15 -72.58 16.61 42.23
N ILE A 16 -72.60 17.71 42.99
CA ILE A 16 -71.46 18.19 43.76
C ILE A 16 -71.13 17.20 44.89
N THR A 17 -72.14 16.65 45.59
CA THR A 17 -71.90 15.68 46.66
C THR A 17 -71.39 14.34 46.15
N ILE A 18 -71.92 13.82 45.03
CA ILE A 18 -71.39 12.59 44.41
C ILE A 18 -69.97 12.80 43.87
N GLY A 19 -69.67 13.97 43.30
CA GLY A 19 -68.33 14.33 42.84
C GLY A 19 -67.31 14.41 43.98
N LEU A 20 -67.67 14.98 45.13
CA LEU A 20 -66.82 15.07 46.33
C LEU A 20 -66.57 13.71 46.98
N VAL A 21 -67.58 12.84 47.04
CA VAL A 21 -67.44 11.47 47.56
C VAL A 21 -66.59 10.62 46.58
N GLY A 22 -66.78 10.79 45.27
CA GLY A 22 -65.95 10.12 44.24
C GLY A 22 -64.48 10.54 44.27
N LEU A 23 -64.18 11.83 44.51
CA LEU A 23 -62.80 12.29 44.70
C LEU A 23 -62.17 11.71 45.97
N GLY A 24 -62.92 11.62 47.08
CA GLY A 24 -62.41 11.07 48.34
C GLY A 24 -62.04 9.59 48.26
N ILE A 25 -62.84 8.78 47.54
CA ILE A 25 -62.58 7.34 47.37
C ILE A 25 -61.48 7.09 46.32
N GLY A 26 -61.42 7.89 45.25
CA GLY A 26 -60.35 7.79 44.24
C GLY A 26 -58.98 8.21 44.77
N SER A 27 -58.91 9.25 45.63
CA SER A 27 -57.66 9.73 46.22
C SER A 27 -57.08 8.75 47.24
N THR A 28 -57.95 8.07 47.99
CA THR A 28 -57.51 7.06 48.96
C THR A 28 -57.06 5.76 48.29
N LEU A 29 -57.73 5.29 47.23
CA LEU A 29 -57.26 4.11 46.48
C LEU A 29 -55.93 4.33 45.73
N ALA A 30 -55.68 5.54 45.20
CA ALA A 30 -54.44 5.85 44.49
C ALA A 30 -53.22 5.98 45.43
N VAL A 31 -53.43 6.47 46.65
CA VAL A 31 -52.35 6.60 47.66
C VAL A 31 -51.92 5.24 48.23
N PHE A 32 -52.79 4.23 48.24
CA PHE A 32 -52.46 2.89 48.75
C PHE A 32 -52.07 1.85 47.69
N THR A 33 -51.95 2.23 46.42
CA THR A 33 -51.40 1.35 45.35
C THR A 33 -50.14 1.88 44.70
N ALA A 34 -49.59 3.01 45.17
CA ALA A 34 -48.22 3.40 44.89
C ALA A 34 -47.23 2.60 45.76
N SER A 35 -47.06 1.30 45.48
CA SER A 35 -45.82 0.63 45.85
C SER A 35 -44.76 1.07 44.85
N ALA A 36 -44.09 2.18 45.13
CA ALA A 36 -42.77 2.38 44.55
C ALA A 36 -41.90 1.23 45.08
N GLU A 37 -41.66 0.20 44.27
CA GLU A 37 -40.54 -0.68 44.50
C GLU A 37 -39.29 0.20 44.41
N ILE A 38 -38.78 0.65 45.56
CA ILE A 38 -37.42 1.16 45.65
C ILE A 38 -36.55 -0.04 45.29
N SER A 39 -36.19 -0.17 44.01
CA SER A 39 -35.26 -1.18 43.54
C SER A 39 -33.87 -0.81 44.08
N ASN A 40 -33.15 -1.83 44.54
CA ASN A 40 -31.81 -1.81 45.13
C ASN A 40 -30.87 -0.65 44.71
N PRO A 41 -29.91 -0.23 45.58
CA PRO A 41 -29.60 -0.80 46.90
C PRO A 41 -30.23 -0.03 48.08
N ILE A 42 -30.51 -0.75 49.17
CA ILE A 42 -30.77 -0.14 50.49
C ILE A 42 -29.40 0.12 51.12
N SER A 43 -29.07 1.40 51.34
CA SER A 43 -27.83 1.80 52.02
C SER A 43 -28.16 2.35 53.39
N PHE A 44 -27.49 1.86 54.43
CA PHE A 44 -27.53 2.46 55.76
C PHE A 44 -26.12 2.58 56.33
N SER A 45 -25.90 3.60 57.16
CA SER A 45 -24.59 4.01 57.66
C SER A 45 -24.63 4.19 59.17
N SER A 46 -23.71 3.56 59.89
CA SER A 46 -23.51 3.76 61.32
C SER A 46 -22.17 4.48 61.58
N ASN A 47 -22.20 5.56 62.34
CA ASN A 47 -20.99 6.30 62.76
C ASN A 47 -20.57 5.84 64.15
N LEU A 48 -19.32 5.40 64.28
CA LEU A 48 -18.70 5.09 65.57
C LEU A 48 -18.54 6.36 66.40
N SER A 49 -18.99 6.35 67.67
CA SER A 49 -18.85 7.46 68.61
C SER A 49 -18.44 6.95 70.00
N TYR A 50 -17.45 7.62 70.60
CA TYR A 50 -16.60 7.19 71.72
C TYR A 50 -17.23 6.62 73.01
N ASN A 51 -18.54 6.67 73.27
CA ASN A 51 -19.06 6.43 74.63
C ASN A 51 -20.31 5.54 74.78
N GLY A 52 -20.64 4.68 73.81
CA GLY A 52 -21.68 3.67 74.00
C GLY A 52 -21.78 2.67 72.87
N ASP A 53 -22.41 1.51 73.15
CA ASP A 53 -22.74 0.53 72.13
C ASP A 53 -23.69 1.17 71.10
N ILE A 54 -23.28 1.17 69.84
CA ILE A 54 -24.12 1.65 68.73
C ILE A 54 -24.90 0.46 68.17
N PHE A 55 -26.23 0.60 68.17
CA PHE A 55 -27.18 -0.32 67.54
C PHE A 55 -27.97 0.46 66.49
N ASP A 56 -27.67 0.19 65.22
CA ASP A 56 -28.44 0.71 64.09
C ASP A 56 -29.06 -0.46 63.35
N THR A 57 -30.31 -0.32 62.91
CA THR A 57 -31.08 -1.40 62.31
C THR A 57 -31.93 -0.93 61.15
N VAL A 58 -32.01 -1.75 60.11
CA VAL A 58 -32.92 -1.54 58.98
C VAL A 58 -33.75 -2.79 58.72
N GLU A 59 -35.03 -2.60 58.40
CA GLU A 59 -35.88 -3.68 57.90
C GLU A 59 -35.72 -3.80 56.38
N VAL A 60 -35.51 -5.03 55.91
CA VAL A 60 -35.38 -5.35 54.49
C VAL A 60 -36.46 -6.36 54.12
N THR A 61 -37.39 -5.92 53.26
CA THR A 61 -38.45 -6.76 52.70
C THR A 61 -38.02 -7.29 51.34
N ILE A 62 -38.08 -8.62 51.17
CA ILE A 62 -37.59 -9.33 49.98
C ILE A 62 -38.73 -10.20 49.43
N GLY A 63 -39.12 -9.94 48.19
CA GLY A 63 -40.17 -10.70 47.50
C GLY A 63 -39.81 -12.19 47.33
N PRO A 64 -40.79 -13.03 46.95
CA PRO A 64 -40.60 -14.47 46.81
C PRO A 64 -39.54 -14.80 45.75
N ASN A 65 -38.58 -15.66 46.08
CA ASN A 65 -37.44 -16.03 45.23
C ASN A 65 -36.62 -14.84 44.69
N ALA A 66 -36.72 -13.67 45.32
CA ALA A 66 -36.06 -12.45 44.88
C ALA A 66 -34.71 -12.24 45.60
N THR A 67 -33.87 -11.41 44.98
CA THR A 67 -32.59 -10.96 45.54
C THR A 67 -32.62 -9.45 45.75
N ARG A 68 -32.16 -9.00 46.91
CA ARG A 68 -32.00 -7.58 47.25
C ARG A 68 -30.57 -7.25 47.64
N THR A 69 -29.98 -6.26 46.99
CA THR A 69 -28.67 -5.74 47.34
C THR A 69 -28.79 -4.74 48.49
N THR A 70 -27.98 -4.94 49.53
CA THR A 70 -27.92 -4.12 50.73
C THR A 70 -26.48 -3.72 51.00
N ASN A 71 -26.28 -2.43 51.28
CA ASN A 71 -25.00 -1.85 51.64
C ASN A 71 -25.03 -1.40 53.10
N VAL A 72 -24.05 -1.85 53.87
CA VAL A 72 -23.87 -1.54 55.28
C VAL A 72 -22.54 -0.80 55.44
N SER A 73 -22.58 0.50 55.65
CA SER A 73 -21.38 1.30 55.85
C SER A 73 -21.13 1.54 57.34
N ILE A 74 -19.90 1.29 57.78
CA ILE A 74 -19.44 1.52 59.15
C ILE A 74 -18.32 2.55 59.07
N PHE A 75 -18.44 3.66 59.77
CA PHE A 75 -17.43 4.73 59.76
C PHE A 75 -16.74 4.86 61.11
N ASN A 76 -15.41 4.87 61.13
CA ASN A 76 -14.58 5.10 62.32
C ASN A 76 -13.85 6.44 62.21
N ASP A 77 -14.63 7.52 62.16
CA ASP A 77 -14.10 8.87 61.94
C ASP A 77 -13.11 9.32 63.04
N GLU A 78 -13.29 8.78 64.25
CA GLU A 78 -12.45 9.07 65.42
C GLU A 78 -11.16 8.22 65.49
N GLN A 79 -10.95 7.31 64.53
CA GLN A 79 -9.79 6.39 64.46
C GLN A 79 -9.54 5.67 65.79
N ILE A 80 -10.61 5.11 66.35
CA ILE A 80 -10.53 4.39 67.62
C ILE A 80 -9.91 3.01 67.35
N ASP A 81 -8.74 2.76 67.93
CA ASP A 81 -8.06 1.46 67.86
C ASP A 81 -8.79 0.39 68.69
N GLY A 82 -8.76 -0.85 68.20
CA GLY A 82 -9.26 -2.04 68.88
C GLY A 82 -10.77 -2.25 68.86
N VAL A 83 -11.53 -1.44 68.10
CA VAL A 83 -12.99 -1.58 68.01
C VAL A 83 -13.38 -2.85 67.25
N LYS A 84 -14.19 -3.69 67.88
CA LYS A 84 -14.82 -4.86 67.28
C LYS A 84 -16.14 -4.45 66.66
N TYR A 85 -16.51 -5.11 65.57
CA TYR A 85 -17.82 -4.90 64.92
C TYR A 85 -18.41 -6.23 64.44
N ALA A 86 -19.73 -6.29 64.39
CA ALA A 86 -20.49 -7.41 63.84
C ALA A 86 -21.78 -6.92 63.17
N VAL A 87 -22.00 -7.36 61.93
CA VAL A 87 -23.24 -7.21 61.19
C VAL A 87 -24.07 -8.48 61.38
N TRP A 88 -25.30 -8.30 61.85
CA TRP A 88 -26.19 -9.39 62.23
C TRP A 88 -27.57 -9.20 61.61
N TYR A 89 -28.38 -10.26 61.65
CA TYR A 89 -29.76 -10.22 61.22
C TYR A 89 -30.69 -10.94 62.20
N ILE A 90 -31.96 -10.52 62.22
CA ILE A 90 -33.06 -11.20 62.88
C ILE A 90 -34.03 -11.67 61.81
N TYR A 91 -34.38 -12.95 61.89
CA TYR A 91 -35.40 -13.56 61.06
C TYR A 91 -36.06 -14.71 61.82
N GLU A 92 -37.39 -14.69 61.88
CA GLU A 92 -38.18 -15.68 62.64
C GLU A 92 -38.39 -17.01 61.89
N GLY A 93 -38.05 -17.09 60.60
CA GLY A 93 -38.14 -18.32 59.82
C GLY A 93 -36.87 -19.20 59.86
N ASN A 94 -36.77 -20.16 58.94
CA ASN A 94 -35.64 -21.08 58.89
C ASN A 94 -34.39 -20.36 58.36
N SER A 95 -33.20 -20.64 58.91
CA SER A 95 -31.95 -20.05 58.41
C SER A 95 -31.65 -20.36 56.95
N ASN A 96 -32.17 -21.47 56.40
CA ASN A 96 -31.98 -21.85 54.99
C ASN A 96 -32.89 -21.06 54.03
N ASP A 97 -33.89 -20.35 54.56
CA ASP A 97 -34.81 -19.52 53.77
C ASP A 97 -34.12 -18.27 53.23
N ILE A 98 -32.97 -17.91 53.79
CA ILE A 98 -32.19 -16.72 53.42
C ILE A 98 -30.77 -17.13 53.06
N SER A 99 -30.18 -16.45 52.08
CA SER A 99 -28.75 -16.55 51.81
C SER A 99 -28.14 -15.18 51.61
N PHE A 100 -26.95 -14.98 52.16
CA PHE A 100 -26.16 -13.76 52.01
C PHE A 100 -24.97 -14.05 51.10
N VAL A 101 -24.90 -13.37 49.96
CA VAL A 101 -23.80 -13.51 49.00
C VAL A 101 -23.01 -12.21 49.00
N ARG A 102 -21.68 -12.30 49.12
CA ARG A 102 -20.82 -11.12 49.05
C ARG A 102 -20.96 -10.44 47.68
N ASN A 103 -21.26 -9.15 47.67
CA ASN A 103 -21.22 -8.31 46.47
C ASN A 103 -19.84 -7.65 46.31
N GLN A 104 -19.51 -7.25 45.09
CA GLN A 104 -18.16 -6.86 44.65
C GLN A 104 -17.65 -5.54 45.24
N GLU A 105 -18.54 -4.73 45.80
CA GLU A 105 -18.19 -3.45 46.44
C GLU A 105 -17.87 -3.58 47.94
N SER A 106 -17.87 -4.81 48.48
CA SER A 106 -17.49 -5.03 49.88
C SER A 106 -15.99 -4.84 50.12
N ASP A 107 -15.63 -3.95 51.03
CA ASP A 107 -14.25 -3.75 51.52
C ASP A 107 -14.01 -4.35 52.93
N ILE A 108 -15.08 -4.77 53.62
CA ILE A 108 -15.03 -5.36 54.97
C ILE A 108 -15.73 -6.73 55.04
N ASP A 109 -15.37 -7.52 56.05
CA ASP A 109 -16.08 -8.75 56.44
C ASP A 109 -17.30 -8.43 57.31
N PRO A 110 -18.30 -9.34 57.45
CA PRO A 110 -19.46 -9.14 58.33
C PRO A 110 -19.11 -8.98 59.81
N SER A 111 -17.91 -9.36 60.23
CA SER A 111 -17.43 -9.13 61.57
C SER A 111 -15.92 -9.01 61.55
N GLY A 112 -15.37 -8.21 62.46
CA GLY A 112 -13.93 -8.03 62.54
C GLY A 112 -13.51 -7.20 63.74
N THR A 113 -12.21 -6.96 63.81
CA THR A 113 -11.56 -6.11 64.80
C THR A 113 -10.76 -5.05 64.07
N ASP A 114 -10.77 -3.82 64.56
CA ASP A 114 -9.94 -2.72 64.07
C ASP A 114 -10.22 -2.32 62.60
N ILE A 115 -11.42 -1.78 62.35
CA ILE A 115 -11.90 -1.41 61.00
C ILE A 115 -11.18 -0.18 60.37
N GLY A 116 -10.12 0.33 61.00
CA GLY A 116 -9.37 1.49 60.48
C GLY A 116 -10.24 2.75 60.43
N GLN A 117 -10.44 3.35 59.25
CA GLN A 117 -11.35 4.49 59.04
C GLN A 117 -12.82 4.07 58.83
N GLY A 118 -13.10 2.76 58.74
CA GLY A 118 -14.39 2.24 58.34
C GLY A 118 -14.36 1.50 57.01
N GLY A 119 -15.53 1.04 56.58
CA GLY A 119 -15.74 0.34 55.32
C GLY A 119 -17.22 0.07 55.04
N THR A 120 -17.53 -0.38 53.83
CA THR A 120 -18.85 -0.82 53.39
C THR A 120 -18.90 -2.32 53.13
N LEU A 121 -19.79 -3.03 53.82
CA LEU A 121 -20.21 -4.37 53.46
C LEU A 121 -21.36 -4.29 52.45
N SER A 122 -21.12 -4.73 51.22
CA SER A 122 -22.15 -4.86 50.18
C SER A 122 -22.52 -6.32 49.97
N MET A 123 -23.79 -6.67 50.14
CA MET A 123 -24.26 -8.05 50.07
C MET A 123 -25.57 -8.18 49.33
N ASP A 124 -25.72 -9.29 48.61
CA ASP A 124 -26.97 -9.71 48.03
C ASP A 124 -27.68 -10.66 48.99
N ILE A 125 -28.87 -10.27 49.41
CA ILE A 125 -29.73 -11.02 50.30
C ILE A 125 -30.78 -11.70 49.45
N LYS A 126 -30.73 -13.03 49.42
CA LYS A 126 -31.61 -13.87 48.63
C LYS A 126 -32.67 -14.49 49.52
N ASN A 127 -33.93 -14.30 49.16
CA ASN A 127 -35.04 -15.06 49.69
C ASN A 127 -35.16 -16.37 48.89
N ASN A 128 -34.98 -17.51 49.54
CA ASN A 128 -35.09 -18.84 48.94
C ASN A 128 -36.50 -19.45 49.06
N THR A 129 -37.46 -18.67 49.56
CA THR A 129 -38.85 -19.11 49.74
C THR A 129 -39.77 -18.54 48.67
N SER A 130 -40.95 -19.17 48.52
CA SER A 130 -42.02 -18.69 47.66
C SER A 130 -42.90 -17.60 48.28
N ASN A 131 -42.56 -17.12 49.48
CA ASN A 131 -43.31 -16.08 50.19
C ASN A 131 -42.45 -14.82 50.33
N THR A 132 -43.05 -13.64 50.47
CA THR A 132 -42.30 -12.43 50.85
C THR A 132 -41.79 -12.58 52.28
N ILE A 133 -40.52 -12.24 52.52
CA ILE A 133 -39.90 -12.23 53.85
C ILE A 133 -39.49 -10.82 54.25
N THR A 134 -39.53 -10.54 55.54
CA THR A 134 -38.96 -9.33 56.14
C THR A 134 -37.89 -9.75 57.13
N ILE A 135 -36.70 -9.15 57.01
CA ILE A 135 -35.59 -9.38 57.93
C ILE A 135 -35.16 -8.05 58.53
N THR A 136 -34.68 -8.07 59.77
CA THR A 136 -33.99 -6.92 60.36
C THR A 136 -32.50 -7.14 60.24
N ILE A 137 -31.77 -6.18 59.72
CA ILE A 137 -30.31 -6.18 59.65
C ILE A 137 -29.80 -5.12 60.62
N GLY A 138 -28.77 -5.44 61.40
CA GLY A 138 -28.17 -4.48 62.30
C GLY A 138 -26.65 -4.55 62.33
N VAL A 139 -26.05 -3.49 62.88
CA VAL A 139 -24.62 -3.38 63.16
C VAL A 139 -24.45 -3.18 64.65
N THR A 140 -23.49 -3.89 65.24
CA THR A 140 -23.03 -3.68 66.61
C THR A 140 -21.54 -3.43 66.61
N THR A 141 -21.09 -2.49 67.44
CA THR A 141 -19.68 -2.13 67.62
C THR A 141 -19.35 -2.04 69.10
N SER A 142 -18.16 -2.47 69.52
CA SER A 142 -17.73 -2.42 70.93
C SER A 142 -16.20 -2.44 71.06
N LYS A 143 -15.65 -1.89 72.16
CA LYS A 143 -14.24 -2.11 72.55
C LYS A 143 -14.03 -3.44 73.28
N GLU A 144 -15.09 -3.94 73.91
CA GLU A 144 -15.10 -5.22 74.59
C GLU A 144 -15.56 -6.34 73.64
N ASP A 145 -15.65 -7.58 74.12
CA ASP A 145 -16.23 -8.67 73.32
C ASP A 145 -17.71 -8.41 73.01
N ILE A 146 -18.09 -8.52 71.73
CA ILE A 146 -19.48 -8.41 71.30
C ILE A 146 -20.21 -9.70 71.67
N VAL A 147 -21.22 -9.59 72.55
CA VAL A 147 -22.12 -10.69 72.90
C VAL A 147 -23.51 -10.41 72.30
N LEU A 148 -23.88 -11.18 71.28
CA LEU A 148 -25.20 -11.06 70.66
C LEU A 148 -26.23 -11.99 71.35
N PRO A 149 -27.47 -11.53 71.56
CA PRO A 149 -28.58 -12.40 71.95
C PRO A 149 -28.79 -13.55 70.96
N SER A 150 -29.29 -14.69 71.43
CA SER A 150 -29.45 -15.92 70.61
C SER A 150 -30.37 -15.78 69.40
N TYR A 151 -31.25 -14.77 69.37
CA TYR A 151 -32.12 -14.46 68.24
C TYR A 151 -31.46 -13.59 67.16
N MET A 152 -30.32 -12.96 67.46
CA MET A 152 -29.49 -12.21 66.51
C MET A 152 -28.42 -13.14 65.94
N LYS A 153 -28.38 -13.28 64.62
CA LYS A 153 -27.44 -14.17 63.92
C LYS A 153 -26.43 -13.32 63.16
N VAL A 154 -25.13 -13.57 63.36
CA VAL A 154 -24.08 -12.91 62.56
C VAL A 154 -24.22 -13.34 61.11
N ILE A 155 -24.11 -12.39 60.19
CA ILE A 155 -24.19 -12.68 58.75
C ILE A 155 -22.98 -13.52 58.33
N THR A 156 -23.26 -14.64 57.67
CA THR A 156 -22.23 -15.48 57.04
C THR A 156 -22.37 -15.35 55.53
N LEU A 157 -21.31 -14.87 54.88
CA LEU A 157 -21.32 -14.67 53.44
C LEU A 157 -20.84 -15.92 52.71
N ALA A 158 -21.58 -16.34 51.70
CA ALA A 158 -21.05 -17.24 50.68
C ALA A 158 -19.96 -16.49 49.86
N THR A 159 -18.80 -17.12 49.69
CA THR A 159 -17.73 -16.60 48.83
C THR A 159 -18.09 -16.80 47.36
N VAL A 160 -17.89 -15.77 46.54
CA VAL A 160 -18.05 -15.91 45.08
C VAL A 160 -16.81 -16.61 44.53
N ALA A 161 -17.01 -17.68 43.78
CA ALA A 161 -15.91 -18.40 43.13
C ALA A 161 -15.17 -17.48 42.17
N LYS A 162 -13.84 -17.61 42.12
CA LYS A 162 -12.97 -16.84 41.22
C LYS A 162 -12.36 -17.76 40.17
N TYR A 163 -12.33 -17.28 38.93
CA TYR A 163 -11.75 -17.98 37.80
C TYR A 163 -10.77 -17.07 37.05
N ASN A 164 -9.81 -17.68 36.36
CA ASN A 164 -8.78 -16.95 35.63
C ASN A 164 -9.31 -16.49 34.26
N LEU A 165 -9.27 -15.19 33.99
CA LEU A 165 -9.37 -14.63 32.66
C LEU A 165 -7.95 -14.33 32.14
N THR A 166 -7.57 -14.97 31.05
CA THR A 166 -6.30 -14.74 30.37
C THR A 166 -6.52 -14.05 29.02
N LEU A 167 -5.87 -12.90 28.83
CA LEU A 167 -5.85 -12.21 27.54
C LEU A 167 -4.47 -12.37 26.92
N THR A 168 -4.42 -12.77 25.66
CA THR A 168 -3.17 -13.04 24.93
C THR A 168 -3.09 -12.23 23.65
N LYS A 169 -1.90 -11.72 23.36
CA LYS A 169 -1.58 -11.07 22.08
C LYS A 169 -1.34 -12.12 21.00
N GLY A 170 -2.10 -12.03 19.92
CA GLY A 170 -1.71 -12.59 18.64
C GLY A 170 -0.67 -11.72 17.93
N THR A 171 -0.21 -12.20 16.78
CA THR A 171 0.70 -11.48 15.90
C THR A 171 0.14 -10.11 15.51
N GLY A 172 0.99 -9.07 15.55
CA GLY A 172 0.63 -7.73 15.11
C GLY A 172 -0.12 -6.88 16.14
N ILE A 173 -0.23 -7.32 17.40
CA ILE A 173 -0.86 -6.54 18.49
C ILE A 173 0.20 -5.77 19.29
N SER A 174 0.03 -4.46 19.43
CA SER A 174 0.93 -3.58 20.17
C SER A 174 0.57 -3.45 21.64
N ILE A 175 -0.70 -3.20 21.96
CA ILE A 175 -1.20 -2.99 23.33
C ILE A 175 -2.54 -3.71 23.49
N MET A 176 -2.78 -4.27 24.67
CA MET A 176 -4.09 -4.78 25.08
C MET A 176 -4.67 -3.88 26.16
N TYR A 177 -5.98 -3.63 26.09
CA TYR A 177 -6.76 -2.91 27.09
C TYR A 177 -7.84 -3.83 27.64
N TYR A 178 -8.10 -3.77 28.95
CA TYR A 178 -9.16 -4.55 29.58
C TYR A 178 -9.77 -3.85 30.79
N LYS A 179 -10.99 -4.24 31.14
CA LYS A 179 -11.63 -3.85 32.39
C LYS A 179 -12.64 -4.91 32.85
N ILE A 180 -12.87 -4.97 34.16
CA ILE A 180 -13.79 -5.90 34.81
C ILE A 180 -14.90 -5.09 35.47
N ASN A 181 -16.11 -5.63 35.40
CA ASN A 181 -17.31 -5.25 36.15
C ASN A 181 -17.50 -3.74 36.37
N GLY A 182 -18.00 -3.03 35.34
CA GLY A 182 -18.41 -1.64 35.49
C GLY A 182 -17.29 -0.62 35.71
N SER A 183 -16.01 -1.02 35.84
CA SER A 183 -14.90 -0.07 35.95
C SER A 183 -14.99 1.05 34.91
N ASN A 184 -14.77 2.27 35.34
CA ASN A 184 -14.82 3.44 34.48
C ASN A 184 -13.58 3.57 33.58
N THR A 185 -12.51 2.84 33.89
CA THR A 185 -11.22 2.94 33.19
C THR A 185 -10.74 1.57 32.69
N TYR A 186 -10.05 1.59 31.56
CA TYR A 186 -9.35 0.42 31.03
C TYR A 186 -7.93 0.38 31.56
N ALA A 187 -7.55 -0.75 32.16
CA ALA A 187 -6.15 -1.10 32.38
C ALA A 187 -5.51 -1.46 31.03
N SER A 188 -4.20 -1.30 30.90
CA SER A 188 -3.48 -1.62 29.66
C SER A 188 -2.19 -2.38 29.94
N THR A 189 -1.76 -3.18 28.96
CA THR A 189 -0.50 -3.91 29.05
C THR A 189 0.16 -4.07 27.68
N THR A 190 1.49 -4.01 27.68
CA THR A 190 2.35 -4.31 26.53
C THR A 190 2.91 -5.73 26.58
N ASN A 191 2.61 -6.52 27.62
CA ASN A 191 3.06 -7.91 27.72
C ASN A 191 2.36 -8.81 26.70
N SER A 192 2.95 -9.97 26.41
CA SER A 192 2.38 -10.99 25.51
C SER A 192 1.07 -11.59 26.03
N SER A 193 0.92 -11.65 27.35
CA SER A 193 -0.30 -12.10 28.02
C SER A 193 -0.49 -11.40 29.36
N ILE A 194 -1.72 -11.42 29.84
CA ILE A 194 -2.09 -11.03 31.20
C ILE A 194 -3.17 -11.99 31.72
N THR A 195 -3.07 -12.39 32.99
CA THR A 195 -4.08 -13.20 33.67
C THR A 195 -4.58 -12.44 34.88
N VAL A 196 -5.91 -12.34 35.00
CA VAL A 196 -6.58 -11.70 36.13
C VAL A 196 -7.56 -12.68 36.76
N SER A 197 -7.64 -12.66 38.09
CA SER A 197 -8.62 -13.45 38.86
C SER A 197 -9.95 -12.69 38.92
N VAL A 198 -11.01 -13.29 38.39
CA VAL A 198 -12.31 -12.64 38.17
C VAL A 198 -13.41 -13.46 38.85
N ASN A 199 -14.29 -12.79 39.57
CA ASN A 199 -15.45 -13.41 40.20
C ASN A 199 -16.40 -13.98 39.13
N GLU A 200 -16.98 -15.15 39.39
CA GLU A 200 -18.07 -15.70 38.60
C GLU A 200 -19.24 -14.69 38.50
N GLY A 201 -19.84 -14.59 37.31
CA GLY A 201 -20.91 -13.64 37.01
C GLY A 201 -20.42 -12.24 36.60
N SER A 202 -19.16 -11.88 36.82
CA SER A 202 -18.63 -10.57 36.38
C SER A 202 -18.58 -10.45 34.87
N THR A 203 -18.94 -9.27 34.35
CA THR A 203 -18.71 -8.93 32.94
C THR A 203 -17.30 -8.37 32.76
N TYR A 204 -16.59 -8.81 31.72
CA TYR A 204 -15.27 -8.29 31.33
C TYR A 204 -15.33 -7.68 29.94
N TYR A 205 -14.49 -6.68 29.69
CA TYR A 205 -14.33 -6.01 28.39
C TYR A 205 -12.86 -5.98 28.01
N TYR A 206 -12.57 -6.09 26.71
CA TYR A 206 -11.21 -6.05 26.19
C TYR A 206 -11.15 -5.55 24.75
N TYR A 207 -10.07 -4.85 24.42
CA TYR A 207 -9.75 -4.47 23.05
C TYR A 207 -8.23 -4.35 22.85
N GLY A 208 -7.79 -4.29 21.60
CA GLY A 208 -6.39 -4.16 21.23
C GLY A 208 -6.10 -2.93 20.37
N ILE A 209 -4.83 -2.54 20.37
CA ILE A 209 -4.25 -1.62 19.38
C ILE A 209 -3.28 -2.44 18.52
N ALA A 210 -3.49 -2.43 17.21
CA ALA A 210 -2.60 -3.07 16.25
C ALA A 210 -1.25 -2.32 16.16
N SER A 211 -0.18 -3.06 15.91
CA SER A 211 1.13 -2.50 15.57
C SER A 211 1.10 -1.85 14.20
N THR A 212 2.06 -0.97 13.92
CA THR A 212 2.22 -0.35 12.60
C THR A 212 2.24 -1.42 11.49
N GLY A 213 1.45 -1.20 10.43
CA GLY A 213 1.34 -2.16 9.31
C GLY A 213 0.31 -3.28 9.52
N TYR A 214 -0.37 -3.33 10.65
CA TYR A 214 -1.43 -4.29 10.95
C TYR A 214 -2.77 -3.59 11.20
N ALA A 215 -3.85 -4.34 11.06
CA ALA A 215 -5.21 -3.92 11.45
C ALA A 215 -5.83 -4.98 12.37
N MET A 216 -6.57 -4.52 13.39
CA MET A 216 -7.31 -5.41 14.28
C MET A 216 -8.36 -6.20 13.49
N ASN A 217 -8.44 -7.51 13.72
CA ASN A 217 -9.51 -8.34 13.13
C ASN A 217 -10.85 -8.14 13.85
N SER A 218 -10.79 -7.90 15.15
CA SER A 218 -11.93 -7.64 16.03
C SER A 218 -11.47 -6.93 17.30
N CYS A 219 -12.42 -6.51 18.13
CA CYS A 219 -12.16 -5.95 19.47
C CYS A 219 -11.18 -4.77 19.41
N SER A 220 -11.50 -3.74 18.62
CA SER A 220 -10.76 -2.48 18.59
C SER A 220 -11.59 -1.36 19.21
N LEU A 221 -10.96 -0.22 19.49
CA LEU A 221 -11.69 0.96 19.95
C LEU A 221 -12.74 1.43 18.91
N SER A 222 -12.43 1.30 17.62
CA SER A 222 -13.31 1.74 16.53
C SER A 222 -14.41 0.74 16.18
N SER A 223 -14.15 -0.57 16.29
CA SER A 223 -15.14 -1.62 16.03
C SER A 223 -16.00 -1.94 17.27
N GLY A 224 -15.72 -1.31 18.40
CA GLY A 224 -16.27 -1.65 19.70
C GLY A 224 -15.39 -2.66 20.47
N PRO A 225 -15.12 -2.42 21.77
CA PRO A 225 -14.52 -3.42 22.64
C PRO A 225 -15.35 -4.70 22.71
N CYS A 226 -14.68 -5.84 22.78
CA CYS A 226 -15.34 -7.12 23.01
C CYS A 226 -15.67 -7.28 24.49
N SER A 227 -16.71 -8.08 24.78
CA SER A 227 -17.13 -8.38 26.15
C SER A 227 -17.49 -9.84 26.35
N GLY A 228 -17.62 -10.24 27.60
CA GLY A 228 -18.15 -11.55 28.00
C GLY A 228 -18.41 -11.60 29.50
N THR A 229 -19.09 -12.66 29.94
CA THR A 229 -19.36 -12.91 31.37
C THR A 229 -18.51 -14.07 31.85
N MET A 230 -17.94 -13.94 33.05
CA MET A 230 -17.14 -14.98 33.69
C MET A 230 -18.05 -16.10 34.17
N GLY A 231 -17.90 -17.31 33.62
CA GLY A 231 -18.62 -18.50 34.09
C GLY A 231 -17.79 -19.34 35.07
N ALA A 232 -18.29 -20.53 35.41
CA ALA A 232 -17.68 -21.48 36.33
C ALA A 232 -16.41 -22.19 35.79
N SER A 233 -15.57 -21.53 35.00
CA SER A 233 -14.33 -22.10 34.44
C SER A 233 -13.39 -21.01 33.90
N ALA A 234 -12.09 -21.28 33.83
CA ALA A 234 -11.12 -20.33 33.28
C ALA A 234 -11.38 -19.99 31.80
N VAL A 235 -11.15 -18.74 31.41
CA VAL A 235 -11.38 -18.24 30.05
C VAL A 235 -10.08 -17.69 29.47
N THR A 236 -9.78 -18.04 28.22
CA THR A 236 -8.69 -17.43 27.44
C THR A 236 -9.25 -16.72 26.22
N LYS A 237 -8.83 -15.47 25.99
CA LYS A 237 -9.15 -14.70 24.78
C LYS A 237 -7.87 -14.24 24.10
N THR A 238 -7.83 -14.38 22.78
CA THR A 238 -6.69 -13.96 21.97
C THR A 238 -7.10 -12.84 21.03
N LEU A 239 -6.44 -11.70 21.13
CA LEU A 239 -6.60 -10.60 20.19
C LEU A 239 -5.79 -10.90 18.93
N THR A 240 -6.38 -10.72 17.76
CA THR A 240 -5.71 -11.01 16.49
C THR A 240 -5.74 -9.80 15.57
N ALA A 241 -4.66 -9.62 14.81
CA ALA A 241 -4.54 -8.60 13.80
C ALA A 241 -4.01 -9.21 12.50
N SER A 242 -4.38 -8.60 11.38
CA SER A 242 -3.93 -9.00 10.05
C SER A 242 -2.99 -7.94 9.48
N ALA A 243 -1.94 -8.38 8.79
CA ALA A 243 -1.05 -7.47 8.07
C ALA A 243 -1.84 -6.75 6.97
N ASN A 244 -1.72 -5.42 6.92
CA ASN A 244 -2.28 -4.61 5.85
C ASN A 244 -1.55 -4.90 4.54
N SER A 245 -2.23 -4.62 3.42
CA SER A 245 -1.62 -4.68 2.10
C SER A 245 -1.35 -3.28 1.58
N TYR A 246 -0.18 -3.09 0.99
CA TYR A 246 0.26 -1.84 0.39
C TYR A 246 0.64 -2.06 -1.08
N ASN A 247 0.53 -1.01 -1.89
CA ASN A 247 0.78 -1.09 -3.32
C ASN A 247 2.29 -1.12 -3.62
N LEU A 248 2.74 -2.17 -4.31
CA LEU A 248 4.02 -2.20 -5.02
C LEU A 248 3.76 -1.92 -6.49
N THR A 249 4.35 -0.84 -7.02
CA THR A 249 4.33 -0.51 -8.44
C THR A 249 5.69 -0.80 -9.06
N LEU A 250 5.69 -1.67 -10.07
CA LEU A 250 6.85 -1.99 -10.89
C LEU A 250 6.70 -1.27 -12.24
N SER A 251 7.47 -0.21 -12.43
CA SER A 251 7.43 0.63 -13.62
C SER A 251 8.32 0.04 -14.72
N LYS A 252 7.72 -0.19 -15.88
CA LYS A 252 8.44 -0.61 -17.09
C LYS A 252 9.10 0.61 -17.73
N GLY A 253 10.40 0.74 -17.53
CA GLY A 253 11.21 1.77 -18.17
C GLY A 253 11.74 1.34 -19.54
N THR A 254 12.52 2.23 -20.15
CA THR A 254 13.08 2.05 -21.49
C THR A 254 13.92 0.78 -21.61
N GLY A 255 13.76 0.09 -22.75
CA GLY A 255 14.57 -1.09 -23.10
C GLY A 255 14.21 -2.37 -22.35
N VAL A 256 13.24 -2.35 -21.43
CA VAL A 256 12.73 -3.55 -20.76
C VAL A 256 11.66 -4.20 -21.62
N SER A 257 11.74 -5.51 -21.85
CA SER A 257 10.76 -6.30 -22.56
C SER A 257 9.65 -6.78 -21.63
N THR A 258 10.03 -7.51 -20.58
CA THR A 258 9.07 -8.09 -19.63
C THR A 258 9.56 -7.90 -18.20
N ILE A 259 8.63 -7.58 -17.29
CA ILE A 259 8.86 -7.55 -15.84
C ILE A 259 8.39 -8.87 -15.27
N TYR A 260 9.18 -9.45 -14.38
CA TYR A 260 8.84 -10.62 -13.58
C TYR A 260 8.83 -10.24 -12.11
N TYR A 261 7.85 -10.73 -11.35
CA TYR A 261 7.75 -10.45 -9.92
C TYR A 261 7.11 -11.59 -9.13
N ARG A 262 7.41 -11.67 -7.83
CA ARG A 262 6.70 -12.52 -6.87
C ARG A 262 6.56 -11.79 -5.55
N VAL A 263 5.42 -11.97 -4.90
CA VAL A 263 5.02 -11.25 -3.68
C VAL A 263 4.28 -12.21 -2.74
N ASN A 264 4.13 -11.83 -1.46
CA ASN A 264 3.31 -12.56 -0.48
C ASN A 264 3.68 -14.05 -0.34
N GLY A 265 4.96 -14.40 -0.48
CA GLY A 265 5.45 -15.78 -0.35
C GLY A 265 5.19 -16.67 -1.57
N ALA A 266 4.79 -16.12 -2.72
CA ALA A 266 4.63 -16.90 -3.94
C ALA A 266 5.96 -17.56 -4.36
N THR A 267 5.89 -18.84 -4.74
CA THR A 267 7.06 -19.62 -5.19
C THR A 267 7.52 -19.20 -6.58
N ASN A 268 6.56 -19.05 -7.50
CA ASN A 268 6.77 -18.74 -8.91
C ASN A 268 6.65 -17.25 -9.23
N TYR A 269 7.37 -16.80 -10.25
CA TYR A 269 7.27 -15.44 -10.77
C TYR A 269 6.04 -15.28 -11.69
N SER A 270 5.26 -14.25 -11.43
CA SER A 270 4.31 -13.68 -12.40
C SER A 270 5.03 -12.73 -13.35
N SER A 271 4.48 -12.51 -14.54
CA SER A 271 5.08 -11.62 -15.55
C SER A 271 4.11 -10.58 -16.10
N SER A 272 4.65 -9.46 -16.56
CA SER A 272 3.90 -8.40 -17.23
C SER A 272 4.74 -7.71 -18.31
N THR A 273 4.15 -7.45 -19.47
CA THR A 273 4.76 -6.67 -20.56
C THR A 273 4.50 -5.17 -20.43
N ALA A 274 3.77 -4.74 -19.40
CA ALA A 274 3.51 -3.34 -19.02
C ALA A 274 3.87 -3.09 -17.55
N SER A 275 3.89 -1.81 -17.13
CA SER A 275 3.99 -1.46 -15.71
C SER A 275 2.89 -2.15 -14.91
N LYS A 276 3.21 -2.61 -13.70
CA LYS A 276 2.30 -3.42 -12.90
C LYS A 276 2.25 -2.93 -11.46
N THR A 277 1.04 -2.78 -10.93
CA THR A 277 0.81 -2.56 -9.50
C THR A 277 0.17 -3.79 -8.88
N VAL A 278 0.68 -4.22 -7.72
CA VAL A 278 0.18 -5.35 -6.95
C VAL A 278 0.11 -5.03 -5.46
N ALA A 279 -0.86 -5.61 -4.76
CA ALA A 279 -1.00 -5.50 -3.32
C ALA A 279 -0.05 -6.48 -2.61
N VAL A 280 0.78 -5.98 -1.70
CA VAL A 280 1.79 -6.75 -0.96
C VAL A 280 1.57 -6.57 0.54
N LYS A 281 1.54 -7.67 1.29
CA LYS A 281 1.34 -7.67 2.74
C LYS A 281 2.55 -7.05 3.44
N TYR A 282 2.29 -6.22 4.44
CA TYR A 282 3.31 -5.64 5.32
C TYR A 282 4.27 -6.70 5.86
N GLY A 283 5.56 -6.37 5.92
CA GLY A 283 6.60 -7.25 6.44
C GLY A 283 6.99 -8.40 5.51
N THR A 284 6.30 -8.61 4.39
CA THR A 284 6.67 -9.63 3.41
C THR A 284 7.70 -9.11 2.40
N THR A 285 8.58 -10.01 1.95
CA THR A 285 9.56 -9.71 0.91
C THR A 285 8.93 -9.87 -0.47
N TYR A 286 9.12 -8.87 -1.32
CA TYR A 286 8.84 -8.93 -2.75
C TYR A 286 10.13 -9.07 -3.55
N TYR A 287 10.05 -9.76 -4.68
CA TYR A 287 11.16 -9.92 -5.61
C TYR A 287 10.73 -9.50 -7.01
N TYR A 288 11.65 -8.95 -7.79
CA TYR A 288 11.40 -8.54 -9.16
C TYR A 288 12.67 -8.55 -10.02
N TYR A 289 12.51 -8.82 -11.30
CA TYR A 289 13.55 -8.72 -12.30
C TYR A 289 12.96 -8.38 -13.67
N GLY A 290 13.80 -8.00 -14.63
CA GLY A 290 13.40 -7.72 -15.99
C GLY A 290 14.16 -8.54 -17.01
N THR A 291 13.58 -8.70 -18.19
CA THR A 291 14.30 -9.10 -19.40
C THR A 291 14.40 -7.91 -20.34
N ALA A 292 15.54 -7.76 -21.01
CA ALA A 292 15.74 -6.66 -21.95
C ALA A 292 15.03 -6.93 -23.29
N SER A 293 14.62 -5.86 -23.96
CA SER A 293 14.23 -5.89 -25.37
C SER A 293 15.44 -6.07 -26.26
N THR A 294 15.22 -6.48 -27.52
CA THR A 294 16.28 -6.59 -28.52
C THR A 294 17.10 -5.29 -28.61
N GLY A 295 18.43 -5.43 -28.58
CA GLY A 295 19.34 -4.29 -28.62
C GLY A 295 19.61 -3.62 -27.27
N TYR A 296 19.04 -4.14 -26.18
CA TYR A 296 19.26 -3.65 -24.82
C TYR A 296 19.81 -4.76 -23.91
N THR A 297 20.36 -4.36 -22.77
CA THR A 297 20.82 -5.26 -21.71
C THR A 297 20.40 -4.74 -20.34
N MET A 298 19.93 -5.65 -19.48
CA MET A 298 19.67 -5.37 -18.07
C MET A 298 20.98 -5.38 -17.29
N SER A 299 21.32 -4.27 -16.62
CA SER A 299 22.51 -4.17 -15.76
C SER A 299 22.25 -4.60 -14.32
N SER A 300 20.99 -4.61 -13.88
CA SER A 300 20.56 -5.00 -12.55
C SER A 300 19.18 -5.64 -12.60
N CYS A 301 18.79 -6.30 -11.50
CA CYS A 301 17.51 -7.00 -11.39
C CYS A 301 17.30 -7.96 -12.56
N THR A 302 18.20 -8.94 -12.70
CA THR A 302 18.16 -10.00 -13.74
C THR A 302 17.60 -11.29 -13.15
N LEU A 303 17.31 -12.29 -13.98
CA LEU A 303 16.87 -13.60 -13.49
C LEU A 303 17.90 -14.26 -12.56
N SER A 304 19.19 -14.13 -12.86
CA SER A 304 20.28 -14.69 -12.04
C SER A 304 20.50 -13.93 -10.74
N SER A 305 20.13 -12.64 -10.69
CA SER A 305 20.21 -11.82 -9.49
C SER A 305 18.99 -10.90 -9.39
N PRO A 306 17.82 -11.43 -8.99
CA PRO A 306 16.61 -10.64 -8.86
C PRO A 306 16.76 -9.59 -7.76
N CYS A 307 16.16 -8.42 -7.97
CA CYS A 307 16.08 -7.41 -6.93
C CYS A 307 14.97 -7.77 -5.93
N SER A 308 15.09 -7.29 -4.70
CA SER A 308 14.12 -7.53 -3.64
C SER A 308 13.97 -6.35 -2.69
N GLY A 309 12.90 -6.37 -1.92
CA GLY A 309 12.71 -5.48 -0.79
C GLY A 309 11.60 -6.00 0.13
N THR A 310 11.50 -5.44 1.33
CA THR A 310 10.42 -5.75 2.28
C THR A 310 9.37 -4.67 2.22
N MET A 311 8.08 -5.05 2.19
CA MET A 311 7.00 -4.09 2.16
C MET A 311 6.83 -3.39 3.52
N GLY A 312 6.99 -2.07 3.54
CA GLY A 312 6.76 -1.23 4.70
C GLY A 312 5.32 -0.71 4.80
N ALA A 313 5.09 0.25 5.69
CA ALA A 313 3.79 0.87 5.90
C ALA A 313 3.54 2.02 4.89
N GLY A 314 3.54 1.71 3.60
CA GLY A 314 3.35 2.69 2.53
C GLY A 314 3.52 2.12 1.14
N ALA A 315 3.06 2.86 0.13
CA ALA A 315 3.23 2.48 -1.27
C ALA A 315 4.70 2.57 -1.70
N VAL A 316 5.14 1.64 -2.55
CA VAL A 316 6.51 1.56 -3.07
C VAL A 316 6.49 1.50 -4.58
N THR A 317 7.35 2.29 -5.24
CA THR A 317 7.56 2.23 -6.70
C THR A 317 8.99 1.82 -7.00
N LYS A 318 9.17 0.86 -7.91
CA LYS A 318 10.47 0.41 -8.43
C LYS A 318 10.46 0.49 -9.95
N SER A 319 11.47 1.15 -10.52
CA SER A 319 11.62 1.28 -11.97
C SER A 319 12.68 0.31 -12.48
N LEU A 320 12.32 -0.47 -13.51
CA LEU A 320 13.28 -1.29 -14.24
C LEU A 320 13.66 -0.55 -15.52
N THR A 321 14.95 -0.44 -15.80
CA THR A 321 15.47 0.15 -17.04
C THR A 321 16.57 -0.74 -17.60
N ALA A 322 16.66 -0.81 -18.92
CA ALA A 322 17.74 -1.48 -19.62
C ALA A 322 18.58 -0.45 -20.38
N THR A 323 19.85 -0.77 -20.59
CA THR A 323 20.78 0.10 -21.31
C THR A 323 20.89 -0.35 -22.76
N ALA A 324 20.84 0.59 -23.70
CA ALA A 324 21.04 0.28 -25.12
C ALA A 324 22.46 -0.24 -25.35
N ASN A 325 22.58 -1.38 -26.03
CA ASN A 325 23.86 -1.94 -26.43
C ASN A 325 24.53 -1.06 -27.48
N SER A 326 25.84 -1.17 -27.65
CA SER A 326 26.56 -0.52 -28.75
C SER A 326 27.08 -1.56 -29.73
N TYR A 327 27.02 -1.23 -31.02
CA TYR A 327 27.45 -2.08 -32.11
C TYR A 327 28.42 -1.31 -33.02
N ASN A 328 29.30 -2.05 -33.69
CA ASN A 328 30.33 -1.46 -34.53
C ASN A 328 29.75 -0.97 -35.86
N LEU A 329 29.92 0.32 -36.15
CA LEU A 329 29.79 0.88 -37.50
C LEU A 329 31.19 1.04 -38.10
N THR A 330 31.48 0.33 -39.17
CA THR A 330 32.73 0.48 -39.93
C THR A 330 32.46 1.24 -41.23
N LEU A 331 33.14 2.37 -41.39
CA LEU A 331 33.15 3.20 -42.60
C LEU A 331 34.48 2.99 -43.32
N ASN A 332 34.43 2.32 -44.47
CA ASN A 332 35.59 2.05 -45.29
C ASN A 332 35.81 3.15 -46.31
N LYS A 333 37.05 3.62 -46.40
CA LYS A 333 37.54 4.52 -47.43
C LYS A 333 37.90 3.70 -48.66
N GLY A 334 36.97 3.62 -49.60
CA GLY A 334 37.20 2.97 -50.88
C GLY A 334 38.01 3.85 -51.83
N THR A 335 38.32 3.29 -53.00
CA THR A 335 39.12 3.95 -54.04
C THR A 335 38.55 5.31 -54.44
N GLY A 336 39.44 6.29 -54.63
CA GLY A 336 39.09 7.64 -55.10
C GLY A 336 38.44 8.55 -54.06
N VAL A 337 38.21 8.10 -52.83
CA VAL A 337 37.73 8.93 -51.72
C VAL A 337 38.93 9.54 -51.00
N SER A 338 38.86 10.82 -50.61
CA SER A 338 39.91 11.53 -49.87
C SER A 338 39.64 11.58 -48.37
N THR A 339 38.43 11.97 -47.94
CA THR A 339 38.06 12.09 -46.52
C THR A 339 36.63 11.61 -46.30
N ILE A 340 36.42 10.86 -45.22
CA ILE A 340 35.11 10.43 -44.70
C ILE A 340 34.68 11.41 -43.61
N TYR A 341 33.41 11.81 -43.62
CA TYR A 341 32.77 12.58 -42.57
C TYR A 341 31.62 11.78 -41.98
N TYR A 342 31.46 11.78 -40.66
CA TYR A 342 30.42 11.04 -39.96
C TYR A 342 29.91 11.74 -38.70
N LYS A 343 28.69 11.39 -38.28
CA LYS A 343 28.15 11.71 -36.95
C LYS A 343 27.31 10.54 -36.44
N VAL A 344 27.45 10.23 -35.16
CA VAL A 344 26.80 9.08 -34.50
C VAL A 344 26.32 9.48 -33.11
N ASN A 345 25.47 8.66 -32.49
CA ASN A 345 25.03 8.84 -31.09
C ASN A 345 24.48 10.25 -30.77
N GLY A 346 23.81 10.90 -31.74
CA GLY A 346 23.22 12.23 -31.55
C GLY A 346 24.20 13.41 -31.66
N ALA A 347 25.42 13.20 -32.14
CA ALA A 347 26.36 14.30 -32.39
C ALA A 347 25.77 15.37 -33.32
N SER A 348 25.95 16.64 -32.98
CA SER A 348 25.42 17.78 -33.73
C SER A 348 26.25 18.11 -34.97
N SER A 349 27.55 17.82 -34.95
CA SER A 349 28.51 18.13 -36.02
C SER A 349 29.17 16.86 -36.58
N TYR A 350 29.66 16.96 -37.82
CA TYR A 350 30.41 15.88 -38.47
C TYR A 350 31.87 15.88 -38.01
N THR A 351 32.38 14.70 -37.71
CA THR A 351 33.80 14.41 -37.50
C THR A 351 34.39 13.80 -38.77
N SER A 352 35.64 14.10 -39.10
CA SER A 352 36.31 13.58 -40.30
C SER A 352 37.35 12.49 -40.00
N SER A 353 37.67 11.70 -41.02
CA SER A 353 38.75 10.71 -41.01
C SER A 353 39.31 10.54 -42.42
N THR A 354 40.64 10.51 -42.55
CA THR A 354 41.34 10.25 -43.82
C THR A 354 41.66 8.76 -44.03
N SER A 355 41.23 7.90 -43.11
CA SER A 355 41.39 6.43 -43.12
C SER A 355 40.09 5.73 -42.72
N ASN A 356 40.04 4.40 -42.86
CA ASN A 356 38.91 3.58 -42.40
C ASN A 356 38.60 3.87 -40.93
N LYS A 357 37.31 3.93 -40.57
CA LYS A 357 36.89 4.24 -39.22
C LYS A 357 35.88 3.23 -38.70
N THR A 358 36.15 2.67 -37.53
CA THR A 358 35.17 1.89 -36.75
C THR A 358 34.70 2.70 -35.54
N LEU A 359 33.39 2.74 -35.34
CA LEU A 359 32.71 3.55 -34.33
C LEU A 359 31.78 2.66 -33.49
N SER A 360 31.73 2.92 -32.19
CA SER A 360 30.76 2.27 -31.29
C SER A 360 29.47 3.09 -31.26
N VAL A 361 28.40 2.54 -31.83
CA VAL A 361 27.13 3.24 -32.03
C VAL A 361 26.02 2.55 -31.25
N LYS A 362 25.26 3.32 -30.46
CA LYS A 362 24.17 2.79 -29.64
C LYS A 362 23.01 2.28 -30.50
N TYR A 363 22.42 1.16 -30.10
CA TYR A 363 21.22 0.60 -30.72
C TYR A 363 20.11 1.64 -30.87
N GLY A 364 19.44 1.64 -32.01
CA GLY A 364 18.33 2.54 -32.31
C GLY A 364 18.74 3.99 -32.60
N THR A 365 20.03 4.33 -32.54
CA THR A 365 20.50 5.67 -32.93
C THR A 365 20.77 5.76 -34.42
N THR A 366 20.46 6.92 -35.00
CA THR A 366 20.76 7.22 -36.40
C THR A 366 22.21 7.67 -36.53
N TYR A 367 22.95 7.04 -37.44
CA TYR A 367 24.26 7.48 -37.89
C TYR A 367 24.16 8.12 -39.27
N TYR A 368 25.04 9.07 -39.54
CA TYR A 368 25.14 9.76 -40.83
C TYR A 368 26.59 9.74 -41.30
N TYR A 369 26.79 9.68 -42.62
CA TYR A 369 28.12 9.69 -43.22
C TYR A 369 28.10 10.23 -44.66
N TYR A 370 29.21 10.85 -45.05
CA TYR A 370 29.46 11.27 -46.44
C TYR A 370 30.97 11.27 -46.73
N GLY A 371 31.34 11.37 -48.00
CA GLY A 371 32.72 11.41 -48.45
C GLY A 371 33.02 12.65 -49.30
N THR A 372 34.29 12.97 -49.37
CA THR A 372 34.86 13.90 -50.37
C THR A 372 35.77 13.09 -51.29
N ALA A 373 35.76 13.40 -52.58
CA ALA A 373 36.58 12.69 -53.55
C ALA A 373 38.04 13.20 -53.52
N SER A 374 38.98 12.36 -53.95
CA SER A 374 40.34 12.76 -54.28
C SER A 374 40.37 13.49 -55.63
N THR A 375 41.42 14.26 -55.89
CA THR A 375 41.61 14.94 -57.19
C THR A 375 41.51 13.93 -58.34
N GLY A 376 40.73 14.25 -59.37
CA GLY A 376 40.47 13.36 -60.52
C GLY A 376 39.37 12.33 -60.29
N TYR A 377 38.64 12.39 -59.17
CA TYR A 377 37.53 11.48 -58.86
C TYR A 377 36.25 12.25 -58.51
N THR A 378 35.10 11.59 -58.67
CA THR A 378 33.78 12.08 -58.23
C THR A 378 33.12 11.02 -57.36
N MET A 379 32.55 11.42 -56.21
CA MET A 379 31.84 10.50 -55.32
C MET A 379 30.70 9.77 -56.03
N ASN A 380 30.56 8.47 -55.79
CA ASN A 380 29.44 7.70 -56.35
C ASN A 380 28.11 8.00 -55.63
N SER A 381 28.17 8.22 -54.32
CA SER A 381 27.03 8.53 -53.46
C SER A 381 27.51 9.16 -52.14
N CYS A 382 26.58 9.58 -51.28
CA CYS A 382 26.85 10.11 -49.95
C CYS A 382 27.80 11.32 -50.01
N THR A 383 27.33 12.44 -50.57
CA THR A 383 28.09 13.71 -50.67
C THR A 383 27.73 14.64 -49.52
N SER A 384 28.48 15.74 -49.33
CA SER A 384 28.14 16.72 -48.29
C SER A 384 26.76 17.35 -48.46
N SER A 385 26.29 17.50 -49.70
CA SER A 385 24.94 18.02 -50.01
C SER A 385 23.83 16.98 -49.85
N SER A 386 24.18 15.69 -49.90
CA SER A 386 23.26 14.58 -49.67
C SER A 386 23.94 13.46 -48.88
N PRO A 387 24.13 13.65 -47.55
CA PRO A 387 24.74 12.64 -46.70
C PRO A 387 23.87 11.39 -46.60
N CYS A 388 24.51 10.22 -46.56
CA CYS A 388 23.83 8.97 -46.29
C CYS A 388 23.57 8.79 -44.78
N SER A 389 22.57 7.99 -44.45
CA SER A 389 22.22 7.67 -43.08
C SER A 389 21.72 6.24 -42.91
N GLY A 390 21.67 5.79 -41.66
CA GLY A 390 21.04 4.54 -41.27
C GLY A 390 20.82 4.48 -39.76
N THR A 391 19.97 3.57 -39.30
CA THR A 391 19.75 3.33 -37.87
C THR A 391 20.56 2.11 -37.44
N MET A 392 21.28 2.21 -36.32
CA MET A 392 22.05 1.08 -35.81
C MET A 392 21.12 -0.02 -35.28
N GLY A 393 21.17 -1.19 -35.91
CA GLY A 393 20.45 -2.38 -35.50
C GLY A 393 21.20 -3.21 -34.45
N ALA A 394 20.82 -4.47 -34.29
CA ALA A 394 21.42 -5.38 -33.30
C ALA A 394 22.66 -6.13 -33.83
N SER A 395 23.36 -5.59 -34.82
CA SER A 395 24.53 -6.21 -35.44
C SER A 395 25.50 -5.15 -35.98
N ALA A 396 26.75 -5.55 -36.20
CA ALA A 396 27.74 -4.68 -36.81
C ALA A 396 27.35 -4.32 -38.25
N VAL A 397 27.62 -3.08 -38.65
CA VAL A 397 27.33 -2.56 -39.98
C VAL A 397 28.62 -2.09 -40.63
N THR A 398 28.82 -2.44 -41.90
CA THR A 398 29.93 -1.93 -42.72
C THR A 398 29.38 -1.15 -43.91
N LYS A 399 29.92 0.05 -44.14
CA LYS A 399 29.62 0.90 -45.31
C LYS A 399 30.92 1.29 -45.99
N THR A 400 31.00 1.10 -47.30
CA THR A 400 32.16 1.49 -48.09
C THR A 400 31.79 2.68 -48.96
N LEU A 401 32.51 3.79 -48.79
CA LEU A 401 32.38 4.95 -49.66
C LEU A 401 33.30 4.74 -50.86
N THR A 402 32.79 5.02 -52.06
CA THR A 402 33.55 4.87 -53.30
C THR A 402 33.38 6.10 -54.18
N ALA A 403 34.40 6.39 -54.98
CA ALA A 403 34.36 7.41 -56.00
C ALA A 403 34.80 6.80 -57.34
N LYS A 404 34.22 7.29 -58.43
CA LYS A 404 34.63 6.93 -59.79
C LYS A 404 35.68 7.90 -60.26
N SER A 405 36.65 7.40 -61.05
CA SER A 405 37.54 8.28 -61.79
C SER A 405 36.67 9.19 -62.64
N SER A 406 36.86 10.49 -62.48
CA SER A 406 36.29 11.49 -63.39
C SER A 406 37.06 11.30 -64.69
N GLY A 407 36.65 10.35 -65.54
CA GLY A 407 37.27 10.08 -66.83
C GLY A 407 37.61 11.41 -67.47
N GLY A 408 38.90 11.62 -67.74
CA GLY A 408 39.48 12.96 -67.79
C GLY A 408 38.63 13.92 -68.62
N SER A 409 37.96 14.87 -67.96
CA SER A 409 37.29 15.97 -68.64
C SER A 409 38.31 17.02 -69.10
N GLY A 410 39.49 16.56 -69.50
CA GLY A 410 40.50 17.40 -70.11
C GLY A 410 40.19 17.54 -71.59
N PRO A 411 40.63 18.63 -72.23
CA PRO A 411 40.82 18.57 -73.66
C PRO A 411 41.78 17.42 -73.98
N PHE A 412 41.32 16.47 -74.78
CA PHE A 412 42.18 15.47 -75.40
C PHE A 412 42.74 16.03 -76.70
N THR A 413 44.03 15.86 -76.91
CA THR A 413 44.66 16.18 -78.18
C THR A 413 44.38 15.05 -79.16
N VAL A 414 43.71 15.37 -80.27
CA VAL A 414 43.55 14.49 -81.43
C VAL A 414 44.47 14.97 -82.53
N THR A 415 45.41 14.13 -82.95
CA THR A 415 46.34 14.41 -84.05
C THR A 415 46.00 13.50 -85.23
N LEU A 416 45.77 14.07 -86.41
CA LEU A 416 45.43 13.32 -87.63
C LEU A 416 46.60 13.36 -88.62
N TYR A 417 47.01 12.19 -89.10
CA TYR A 417 47.92 12.02 -90.23
C TYR A 417 47.18 11.37 -91.41
N VAL A 418 47.48 11.82 -92.63
CA VAL A 418 47.03 11.23 -93.89
C VAL A 418 48.27 10.93 -94.72
N ASP A 419 48.53 9.65 -95.04
CA ASP A 419 49.77 9.15 -95.66
C ASP A 419 51.05 9.78 -95.08
N ASP A 420 51.25 9.57 -93.77
CA ASP A 420 52.37 10.09 -92.98
C ASP A 420 52.52 11.63 -92.92
N THR A 421 51.62 12.38 -93.56
CA THR A 421 51.61 13.84 -93.51
C THR A 421 50.67 14.33 -92.41
N LEU A 422 51.17 15.22 -91.53
CA LEU A 422 50.35 15.82 -90.48
C LEU A 422 49.25 16.67 -91.11
N TYR A 423 47.99 16.31 -90.84
CA TYR A 423 46.82 16.95 -91.42
C TYR A 423 46.13 17.89 -90.44
N ASP A 424 46.01 17.51 -89.17
CA ASP A 424 45.33 18.31 -88.15
C ASP A 424 45.81 17.98 -86.73
N THR A 425 45.72 18.96 -85.82
CA THR A 425 45.83 18.74 -84.38
C THR A 425 44.80 19.58 -83.67
N ALA A 426 43.88 18.93 -82.96
CA ALA A 426 42.75 19.56 -82.32
C ALA A 426 42.67 19.22 -80.83
N SER A 427 42.10 20.13 -80.06
CA SER A 427 41.82 19.99 -78.64
C SER A 427 40.32 19.70 -78.48
N VAL A 428 39.98 18.50 -78.01
CA VAL A 428 38.60 17.98 -77.97
C VAL A 428 38.24 17.57 -76.55
N SER A 429 37.22 18.19 -75.96
CA SER A 429 36.76 17.80 -74.63
C SER A 429 36.34 16.33 -74.59
N GLY A 430 36.73 15.61 -73.53
CA GLY A 430 36.34 14.23 -73.32
C GLY A 430 34.84 13.97 -73.48
N GLY A 431 34.49 12.98 -74.30
CA GLY A 431 33.11 12.63 -74.67
C GLY A 431 32.64 13.23 -75.99
N ASN A 432 33.22 14.35 -76.45
CA ASN A 432 32.80 15.03 -77.66
C ASN A 432 33.32 14.35 -78.94
N LYS A 433 32.66 14.67 -80.06
CA LYS A 433 33.01 14.19 -81.40
C LYS A 433 34.16 14.99 -82.00
N TYR A 434 35.09 14.31 -82.66
CA TYR A 434 36.10 14.89 -83.54
C TYR A 434 35.77 14.59 -85.00
N GLU A 435 35.77 15.60 -85.87
CA GLU A 435 35.55 15.45 -87.31
C GLU A 435 36.48 16.35 -88.12
N LYS A 436 37.07 15.79 -89.18
CA LYS A 436 37.91 16.56 -90.11
C LYS A 436 37.73 16.08 -91.54
N TYR A 437 37.60 17.02 -92.46
CA TYR A 437 37.57 16.76 -93.91
C TYR A 437 38.99 16.64 -94.44
N PHE A 438 39.24 15.67 -95.32
CA PHE A 438 40.47 15.55 -96.09
C PHE A 438 40.18 15.12 -97.53
N THR A 439 41.18 15.17 -98.41
CA THR A 439 41.07 14.75 -99.82
C THR A 439 41.93 13.52 -100.08
N ALA A 440 41.39 12.53 -100.80
CA ALA A 440 42.12 11.34 -101.21
C ALA A 440 41.79 10.95 -102.67
N PRO A 441 42.77 10.43 -103.43
CA PRO A 441 42.62 10.01 -104.82
C PRO A 441 41.87 8.69 -104.99
N THR A 442 41.67 7.92 -103.92
CA THR A 442 40.99 6.61 -103.91
C THR A 442 39.98 6.53 -102.76
N SER A 443 39.02 5.60 -102.87
CA SER A 443 38.03 5.30 -101.83
C SER A 443 38.43 4.11 -100.94
N SER A 444 39.51 3.41 -101.28
CA SER A 444 40.06 2.33 -100.45
C SER A 444 40.99 2.93 -99.42
N MET A 445 40.53 3.04 -98.18
CA MET A 445 41.28 3.70 -97.10
C MET A 445 41.09 2.94 -95.81
N THR A 446 42.09 2.98 -94.94
CA THR A 446 41.96 2.49 -93.56
C THR A 446 42.22 3.63 -92.58
N CYS A 447 41.53 3.62 -91.44
CA CYS A 447 41.79 4.55 -90.36
C CYS A 447 42.09 3.77 -89.08
N THR A 448 43.23 4.08 -88.47
CA THR A 448 43.63 3.50 -87.18
C THR A 448 43.98 4.61 -86.21
N CYS A 449 43.61 4.45 -84.94
CA CYS A 449 43.90 5.43 -83.90
C CYS A 449 44.58 4.77 -82.70
N THR A 450 45.48 5.51 -82.04
CA THR A 450 46.11 5.06 -80.80
C THR A 450 45.14 5.08 -79.62
N ASN A 451 45.52 4.40 -78.53
CA ASN A 451 44.79 4.37 -77.26
C ASN A 451 43.35 3.83 -77.34
N GLY A 452 43.11 2.92 -78.30
CA GLY A 452 41.84 2.22 -78.44
C GLY A 452 40.68 3.08 -78.96
N GLN A 453 40.95 4.28 -79.48
CA GLN A 453 39.93 5.08 -80.16
C GLN A 453 39.50 4.41 -81.47
N THR A 454 38.22 4.49 -81.77
CA THR A 454 37.68 4.01 -83.05
C THR A 454 37.42 5.20 -83.96
N CYS A 455 37.97 5.16 -85.18
CA CYS A 455 37.66 6.13 -86.22
C CYS A 455 36.93 5.48 -87.40
N SER A 456 36.13 6.28 -88.07
CA SER A 456 35.42 5.91 -89.30
C SER A 456 35.70 6.93 -90.41
N ILE A 457 35.76 6.46 -91.65
CA ILE A 457 35.86 7.31 -92.84
C ILE A 457 34.52 7.29 -93.58
N SER A 458 34.01 8.45 -93.96
CA SER A 458 32.83 8.58 -94.82
C SER A 458 33.11 9.47 -96.05
N HIS A 459 32.49 9.15 -97.18
CA HIS A 459 32.59 9.95 -98.41
C HIS A 459 31.69 11.18 -98.31
N SER A 460 32.22 12.35 -98.69
CA SER A 460 31.45 13.60 -98.68
C SER A 460 31.03 14.02 -100.09
N SER A 461 31.99 14.33 -100.97
CA SER A 461 31.75 14.70 -102.38
C SER A 461 33.04 14.75 -103.18
N GLY A 462 33.01 14.29 -104.44
CA GLY A 462 34.21 14.24 -105.29
C GLY A 462 35.33 13.41 -104.64
N VAL A 463 36.51 14.02 -104.48
CA VAL A 463 37.69 13.43 -103.80
C VAL A 463 37.75 13.75 -102.30
N ARG A 464 36.68 14.30 -101.69
CA ARG A 464 36.63 14.67 -100.26
C ARG A 464 35.99 13.58 -99.39
N TYR A 465 36.64 13.31 -98.26
CA TYR A 465 36.25 12.36 -97.24
C TYR A 465 36.28 13.01 -95.85
N ILE A 466 35.61 12.40 -94.87
CA ILE A 466 35.56 12.84 -93.48
C ILE A 466 36.09 11.72 -92.60
N VAL A 467 37.01 12.03 -91.69
CA VAL A 467 37.35 11.15 -90.56
C VAL A 467 36.57 11.59 -89.33
N THR A 468 35.95 10.63 -88.65
CA THR A 468 35.14 10.87 -87.44
C THR A 468 35.59 9.98 -86.30
N ILE A 469 35.75 10.56 -85.11
CA ILE A 469 35.78 9.85 -83.83
C ILE A 469 34.54 10.30 -83.04
N ASN A 470 33.60 9.39 -82.82
CA ASN A 470 32.29 9.74 -82.24
C ASN A 470 32.37 10.23 -80.79
N SER A 471 33.33 9.72 -80.01
CA SER A 471 33.51 10.13 -78.61
C SER A 471 34.97 9.97 -78.20
N VAL A 472 35.67 11.11 -78.06
CA VAL A 472 37.09 11.10 -77.67
C VAL A 472 37.22 10.87 -76.17
N SER A 473 38.02 9.88 -75.77
CA SER A 473 38.19 9.44 -74.38
C SER A 473 39.64 9.42 -73.88
N ALA A 474 40.60 9.76 -74.76
CA ALA A 474 42.02 9.88 -74.46
C ALA A 474 42.73 10.74 -75.54
N ASN A 475 43.93 11.24 -75.24
CA ASN A 475 44.82 11.80 -76.27
C ASN A 475 45.10 10.73 -77.33
N THR A 476 44.95 11.05 -78.60
CA THR A 476 45.00 10.04 -79.66
C THR A 476 45.61 10.59 -80.93
N THR A 477 46.40 9.76 -81.59
CA THR A 477 46.88 9.98 -82.95
C THR A 477 46.16 9.03 -83.88
N CYS A 478 45.50 9.55 -84.91
CA CYS A 478 44.84 8.78 -85.94
C CYS A 478 45.62 8.88 -87.25
N ARG A 479 45.74 7.75 -87.95
CA ARG A 479 46.41 7.61 -89.24
C ARG A 479 45.40 7.09 -90.25
N VAL A 480 45.26 7.82 -91.35
CA VAL A 480 44.50 7.43 -92.52
C VAL A 480 45.49 7.10 -93.64
N GLU A 481 45.42 5.88 -94.17
CA GLU A 481 46.31 5.35 -95.21
C GLU A 481 45.47 4.84 -96.39
N TYR A 482 45.90 5.12 -97.63
CA TYR A 482 45.16 4.77 -98.85
C TYR A 482 46.01 4.30 -100.04
#